data_AF-A0AAP4B7W3-F1
#
_entry.id   AF-A0AAP4B7W3-F1
#
_cell.length_a   1.000
_cell.length_b   1.000
_cell.length_c   1.000
_cell.angle_alpha   90.00
_cell.angle_beta   90.00
_cell.angle_gamma   90.00
#
_symmetry.space_group_name_H-M   'P 1'
#
loop_
_entity.id
_entity.type
_entity.pdbx_description
1 polymer ?
#
loop_
_entity_poly.entity_id
_entity_poly.type
_entity_poly.pdbx_seq_one_letter_code
_entity_poly.pdbx_strand_id
1 'polypeptide(L)'
;MEKKFLSPTVNLWLHQRDFLKLSANLRRYLSYQLEFIDSEYDYPVARLNDITIYFNHSKSAEEAAADWNRRKTRINYDNLFLLMYDRENLTIDELRQIERIPCRGKVVFSSRSRSALPYVVTMKTTDNPQGEQCMDKDWFGMRTFEKQFDYVKWINGE
;
A
#
# COMPACT_ATOMS: atom_id res chain seq x y z
N MET A 1 -18.31 18.17 -6.47
CA MET A 1 -18.59 16.74 -6.26
C MET A 1 -17.38 16.13 -5.59
N GLU A 2 -17.53 15.49 -4.44
CA GLU A 2 -16.41 14.91 -3.69
C GLU A 2 -15.85 13.67 -4.43
N LYS A 3 -14.51 13.53 -4.47
CA LYS A 3 -13.88 12.38 -5.14
C LYS A 3 -14.07 11.11 -4.30
N LYS A 4 -14.34 9.98 -4.96
CA LYS A 4 -14.50 8.67 -4.31
C LYS A 4 -13.16 7.93 -4.24
N PHE A 5 -12.95 7.17 -3.16
CA PHE A 5 -11.88 6.17 -3.12
C PHE A 5 -12.19 5.00 -4.04
N LEU A 6 -11.26 4.70 -4.95
CA LEU A 6 -11.34 3.63 -5.96
C LEU A 6 -10.47 2.40 -5.61
N SER A 7 -9.99 2.33 -4.36
CA SER A 7 -9.23 1.19 -3.84
C SER A 7 -9.81 0.75 -2.49
N PRO A 8 -9.82 -0.56 -2.17
CA PRO A 8 -10.16 -1.05 -0.84
C PRO A 8 -9.07 -0.79 0.19
N THR A 9 -7.83 -0.50 -0.22
CA THR A 9 -6.67 -0.27 0.66
C THR A 9 -6.64 1.14 1.25
N VAL A 10 -7.75 1.57 1.83
CA VAL A 10 -7.91 2.88 2.47
C VAL A 10 -8.22 2.66 3.94
N ASN A 11 -7.59 3.44 4.83
CA ASN A 11 -7.84 3.40 6.27
C ASN A 11 -7.52 2.02 6.90
N LEU A 12 -6.47 1.38 6.39
CA LEU A 12 -5.98 0.08 6.84
C LEU A 12 -4.48 -0.02 6.55
N TRP A 13 -3.84 -1.02 7.15
CA TRP A 13 -2.45 -1.38 6.84
C TRP A 13 -2.27 -2.89 6.68
N LEU A 14 -1.18 -3.27 6.01
CA LEU A 14 -0.71 -4.65 5.86
C LEU A 14 0.80 -4.66 6.08
N HIS A 15 1.33 -5.79 6.53
CA HIS A 15 2.77 -6.04 6.41
C HIS A 15 3.20 -6.07 4.94
N GLN A 16 4.46 -5.72 4.68
CA GLN A 16 4.90 -5.46 3.30
C GLN A 16 4.85 -6.72 2.44
N ARG A 17 5.23 -7.86 3.01
CA ARG A 17 5.14 -9.16 2.32
C ARG A 17 3.70 -9.54 1.97
N ASP A 18 2.75 -9.23 2.84
CA ASP A 18 1.33 -9.44 2.60
C ASP A 18 0.79 -8.50 1.51
N PHE A 19 1.25 -7.26 1.51
CA PHE A 19 0.95 -6.31 0.44
C PHE A 19 1.53 -6.75 -0.92
N LEU A 20 2.73 -7.32 -0.96
CA LEU A 20 3.32 -7.89 -2.19
C LEU A 20 2.47 -9.05 -2.72
N LYS A 21 2.05 -9.98 -1.85
CA LYS A 21 1.16 -11.09 -2.21
C LYS A 21 -0.17 -10.60 -2.77
N LEU A 22 -0.82 -9.68 -2.05
CA LEU A 22 -2.07 -9.04 -2.46
C LEU A 22 -1.91 -8.41 -3.85
N SER A 23 -0.87 -7.60 -4.03
CA SER A 23 -0.62 -6.87 -5.27
C SER A 23 -0.35 -7.81 -6.46
N ALA A 24 0.50 -8.82 -6.26
CA ALA A 24 0.86 -9.77 -7.31
C ALA A 24 -0.34 -10.61 -7.80
N ASN A 25 -1.37 -10.79 -6.97
CA ASN A 25 -2.55 -11.62 -7.29
C ASN A 25 -3.87 -10.92 -6.92
N LEU A 26 -3.99 -9.62 -7.23
CA LEU A 26 -5.06 -8.75 -6.73
C LEU A 26 -6.47 -9.32 -6.89
N ARG A 27 -6.83 -9.78 -8.11
CA ARG A 27 -8.18 -10.33 -8.38
C ARG A 27 -8.48 -11.57 -7.55
N ARG A 28 -7.49 -12.44 -7.37
CA ARG A 28 -7.63 -13.67 -6.57
C ARG A 28 -7.87 -13.32 -5.11
N TYR A 29 -7.02 -12.48 -4.52
CA TYR A 29 -7.19 -12.09 -3.12
C TYR A 29 -8.53 -11.40 -2.86
N LEU A 30 -8.97 -10.51 -3.74
CA LEU A 30 -10.24 -9.79 -3.57
C LEU A 30 -11.50 -10.68 -3.71
N SER A 31 -11.34 -11.90 -4.23
CA SER A 31 -12.40 -12.92 -4.28
C SER A 31 -12.61 -13.63 -2.95
N TYR A 32 -11.61 -13.65 -2.07
CA TYR A 32 -11.74 -14.25 -0.75
C TYR A 32 -12.63 -13.40 0.17
N GLN A 33 -13.21 -14.06 1.16
CA GLN A 33 -13.94 -13.41 2.24
C GLN A 33 -12.96 -13.02 3.35
N LEU A 34 -13.29 -11.93 4.07
CA LEU A 34 -12.54 -11.55 5.25
C LEU A 34 -12.95 -12.44 6.42
N GLU A 35 -11.95 -13.02 7.08
CA GLU A 35 -12.12 -13.82 8.30
C GLU A 35 -11.55 -13.01 9.47
N PHE A 36 -12.42 -12.38 10.25
CA PHE A 36 -11.98 -11.59 11.41
C PHE A 36 -11.48 -12.51 12.52
N ILE A 37 -10.37 -12.11 13.13
CA ILE A 37 -9.67 -12.89 14.16
C ILE A 37 -9.52 -12.06 15.43
N ASP A 38 -9.45 -12.74 16.57
CA ASP A 38 -9.05 -12.11 17.82
C ASP A 38 -7.59 -11.66 17.70
N SER A 39 -7.32 -10.44 18.17
CA SER A 39 -5.98 -9.85 18.15
C SER A 39 -5.79 -8.98 19.39
N GLU A 40 -4.54 -8.58 19.65
CA GLU A 40 -4.16 -7.65 20.71
C GLU A 40 -4.55 -6.19 20.43
N TYR A 41 -5.06 -5.89 19.24
CA TYR A 41 -5.46 -4.55 18.83
C TYR A 41 -6.91 -4.24 19.25
N ASP A 42 -7.17 -2.95 19.52
CA ASP A 42 -8.49 -2.41 19.84
C ASP A 42 -9.35 -2.14 18.59
N TYR A 43 -8.93 -2.63 17.42
CA TYR A 43 -9.59 -2.47 16.15
C TYR A 43 -9.63 -3.81 15.37
N PRO A 44 -10.49 -3.94 14.35
CA PRO A 44 -10.65 -5.20 13.62
C PRO A 44 -9.38 -5.61 12.87
N VAL A 45 -9.01 -6.89 13.02
CA VAL A 45 -7.98 -7.55 12.23
C VAL A 45 -8.61 -8.75 11.53
N ALA A 46 -8.33 -8.91 10.24
CA ALA A 46 -8.87 -10.01 9.46
C ALA A 46 -7.82 -10.71 8.62
N ARG A 47 -8.00 -12.00 8.44
CA ARG A 47 -7.31 -12.79 7.43
C ARG A 47 -8.04 -12.67 6.10
N LEU A 48 -7.26 -12.60 5.03
CA LEU A 48 -7.73 -12.76 3.66
C LEU A 48 -6.91 -13.90 3.05
N ASN A 49 -7.37 -15.15 3.21
CA ASN A 49 -6.57 -16.35 2.96
C ASN A 49 -5.31 -16.39 3.85
N ASP A 50 -4.13 -16.16 3.27
CA ASP A 50 -2.81 -16.29 3.90
C ASP A 50 -2.15 -14.94 4.23
N ILE A 51 -2.89 -13.83 4.08
CA ILE A 51 -2.44 -12.49 4.46
C ILE A 51 -3.31 -11.91 5.58
N THR A 52 -2.74 -10.99 6.35
CA THR A 52 -3.43 -10.28 7.43
C THR A 52 -3.64 -8.80 7.07
N ILE A 53 -4.83 -8.29 7.37
CA ILE A 53 -5.24 -6.91 7.11
C ILE A 53 -5.70 -6.28 8.42
N TYR A 54 -5.18 -5.09 8.71
CA TYR A 54 -5.39 -4.37 9.95
C TYR A 54 -6.20 -3.12 9.69
N PHE A 55 -7.44 -3.06 10.18
CA PHE A 55 -8.39 -1.99 9.91
C PHE A 55 -8.37 -0.93 11.02
N ASN A 56 -7.22 -0.27 11.20
CA ASN A 56 -6.93 0.65 12.31
C ASN A 56 -7.84 1.89 12.43
N HIS A 57 -8.73 2.12 11.47
CA HIS A 57 -9.69 3.22 11.45
C HIS A 57 -11.16 2.76 11.41
N SER A 58 -11.41 1.45 11.49
CA SER A 58 -12.76 0.89 11.59
C SER A 58 -13.11 0.61 13.05
N LYS A 59 -14.35 0.87 13.44
CA LYS A 59 -14.83 0.66 14.81
C LYS A 59 -15.31 -0.76 15.05
N SER A 60 -15.65 -1.49 14.00
CA SER A 60 -16.15 -2.88 14.10
C SER A 60 -15.81 -3.70 12.87
N ALA A 61 -15.88 -5.03 13.02
CA ALA A 61 -15.67 -5.98 11.93
C ALA A 61 -16.71 -5.78 10.79
N GLU A 62 -17.94 -5.45 11.15
CA GLU A 62 -19.02 -5.19 10.20
C GLU A 62 -18.73 -3.93 9.37
N GLU A 63 -18.27 -2.85 10.00
CA GLU A 63 -17.86 -1.62 9.30
C GLU A 63 -16.69 -1.91 8.34
N ALA A 64 -15.64 -2.59 8.83
CA ALA A 64 -14.48 -2.96 8.03
C ALA A 64 -14.88 -3.81 6.81
N ALA A 65 -15.72 -4.82 7.01
CA ALA A 65 -16.21 -5.69 5.95
C ALA A 65 -17.08 -4.95 4.93
N ALA A 66 -18.00 -4.09 5.39
CA ALA A 66 -18.86 -3.31 4.52
C ALA A 66 -18.04 -2.34 3.66
N ASP A 67 -17.07 -1.64 4.26
CA ASP A 67 -16.19 -0.71 3.55
C ASP A 67 -15.28 -1.42 2.55
N TRP A 68 -14.64 -2.52 2.95
CA TRP A 68 -13.82 -3.34 2.07
C TRP A 68 -14.60 -3.84 0.85
N ASN A 69 -15.76 -4.48 1.08
CA ASN A 69 -16.59 -5.02 0.02
C ASN A 69 -17.19 -3.94 -0.88
N ARG A 70 -17.55 -2.78 -0.32
CA ARG A 70 -18.05 -1.64 -1.11
C ARG A 70 -16.95 -0.98 -1.95
N ARG A 71 -15.71 -0.92 -1.46
CA ARG A 71 -14.60 -0.27 -2.17
C ARG A 71 -13.97 -1.19 -3.21
N LYS A 72 -13.92 -2.50 -2.98
CA LYS A 72 -13.36 -3.45 -3.97
C LYS A 72 -14.16 -3.48 -5.28
N THR A 73 -15.46 -3.17 -5.26
CA THR A 73 -16.29 -3.06 -6.49
C THR A 73 -15.99 -1.81 -7.32
N ARG A 74 -15.24 -0.85 -6.79
CA ARG A 74 -14.93 0.43 -7.46
C ARG A 74 -13.56 0.43 -8.16
N ILE A 75 -12.83 -0.68 -8.07
CA ILE A 75 -11.49 -0.78 -8.63
C ILE A 75 -11.57 -0.62 -10.15
N ASN A 76 -10.81 0.34 -10.67
CA ASN A 76 -10.54 0.44 -12.09
C ASN A 76 -9.28 -0.37 -12.42
N TYR A 77 -9.47 -1.61 -12.88
CA TYR A 77 -8.38 -2.53 -13.18
C TYR A 77 -7.50 -2.09 -14.36
N ASP A 78 -8.02 -1.24 -15.25
CA ASP A 78 -7.27 -0.70 -16.39
C ASP A 78 -6.43 0.54 -16.02
N ASN A 79 -6.59 1.03 -14.79
CA ASN A 79 -5.94 2.24 -14.29
C ASN A 79 -5.35 2.03 -12.88
N LEU A 80 -4.65 0.90 -12.68
CA LEU A 80 -4.00 0.57 -11.42
C LEU A 80 -2.65 1.28 -11.29
N PHE A 81 -2.39 1.76 -10.08
CA PHE A 81 -1.09 2.25 -9.65
C PHE A 81 -0.71 1.56 -8.34
N LEU A 82 0.54 1.12 -8.25
CA LEU A 82 1.10 0.51 -7.05
C LEU A 82 2.13 1.46 -6.45
N LEU A 83 1.95 1.80 -5.18
CA LEU A 83 2.88 2.61 -4.41
C LEU A 83 3.15 1.90 -3.09
N MET A 84 4.42 1.71 -2.78
CA MET A 84 4.87 1.07 -1.53
C MET A 84 6.11 1.78 -1.00
N TYR A 85 6.29 1.77 0.32
CA TYR A 85 7.55 2.15 0.96
C TYR A 85 8.17 0.94 1.65
N ASP A 86 9.33 0.49 1.20
CA ASP A 86 10.09 -0.63 1.76
C ASP A 86 10.74 -0.23 3.09
N ARG A 87 10.17 -0.75 4.19
CA ARG A 87 10.64 -0.59 5.59
C ARG A 87 11.13 -1.91 6.16
N GLU A 88 10.70 -3.03 5.59
CA GLU A 88 11.00 -4.38 6.08
C GLU A 88 12.28 -4.97 5.45
N ASN A 89 13.05 -4.15 4.72
CA ASN A 89 14.26 -4.58 4.01
C ASN A 89 13.99 -5.79 3.10
N LEU A 90 12.96 -5.68 2.25
CA LEU A 90 12.57 -6.77 1.34
C LEU A 90 13.76 -7.22 0.48
N THR A 91 13.83 -8.47 0.05
CA THR A 91 14.86 -8.92 -0.90
C THR A 91 14.54 -8.45 -2.32
N ILE A 92 15.51 -8.55 -3.23
CA ILE A 92 15.24 -8.26 -4.66
C ILE A 92 14.18 -9.21 -5.20
N ASP A 93 14.22 -10.49 -4.82
CA ASP A 93 13.27 -11.49 -5.30
C ASP A 93 11.85 -11.28 -4.75
N GLU A 94 11.72 -10.79 -3.51
CA GLU A 94 10.43 -10.34 -2.97
C GLU A 94 9.87 -9.16 -3.77
N LEU A 95 10.70 -8.17 -4.09
CA LEU A 95 10.28 -7.02 -4.90
C LEU A 95 9.96 -7.37 -6.35
N ARG A 96 10.50 -8.46 -6.91
CA ARG A 96 10.13 -8.93 -8.25
C ARG A 96 8.71 -9.50 -8.31
N GLN A 97 8.10 -9.83 -7.18
CA GLN A 97 6.72 -10.35 -7.17
C GLN A 97 5.72 -9.34 -7.78
N ILE A 98 5.96 -8.03 -7.62
CA ILE A 98 5.11 -6.98 -8.21
C ILE A 98 5.38 -6.74 -9.70
N GLU A 99 6.36 -7.38 -10.32
CA GLU A 99 6.51 -7.32 -11.78
C GLU A 99 5.30 -7.94 -12.48
N ARG A 100 4.69 -8.95 -11.85
CA ARG A 100 3.54 -9.70 -12.36
C ARG A 100 2.24 -8.90 -12.38
N ILE A 101 2.12 -7.81 -11.63
CA ILE A 101 0.88 -7.02 -11.62
C ILE A 101 0.75 -6.22 -12.93
N PRO A 102 -0.35 -6.39 -13.68
CA PRO A 102 -0.69 -5.50 -14.77
C PRO A 102 -1.19 -4.18 -14.16
N CYS A 103 -0.34 -3.15 -14.21
CA CYS A 103 -0.67 -1.80 -13.74
C CYS A 103 0.00 -0.76 -14.62
N ARG A 104 -0.53 0.47 -14.62
CA ARG A 104 0.03 1.58 -15.39
C ARG A 104 1.34 2.09 -14.81
N GLY A 105 1.46 2.04 -13.49
CA GLY A 105 2.65 2.47 -12.77
C GLY A 105 2.85 1.65 -11.51
N LYS A 106 4.10 1.34 -11.20
CA LYS A 106 4.53 0.83 -9.89
C LYS A 106 5.73 1.62 -9.42
N VAL A 107 5.73 1.99 -8.15
CA VAL A 107 6.87 2.64 -7.49
C VAL A 107 7.05 2.06 -6.11
N VAL A 108 8.30 1.75 -5.77
CA VAL A 108 8.72 1.31 -4.45
C VAL A 108 9.75 2.30 -3.94
N PHE A 109 9.40 3.05 -2.92
CA PHE A 109 10.33 3.90 -2.21
C PHE A 109 11.18 3.02 -1.28
N SER A 110 12.50 3.21 -1.27
CA SER A 110 13.41 2.44 -0.40
C SER A 110 14.58 3.32 0.03
N SER A 111 15.15 3.07 1.20
CA SER A 111 16.42 3.71 1.61
C SER A 111 17.64 3.09 0.92
N ARG A 112 17.47 1.92 0.28
CA ARG A 112 18.54 1.17 -0.40
C ARG A 112 18.39 1.30 -1.90
N SER A 113 19.50 1.61 -2.57
CA SER A 113 19.57 1.58 -4.03
C SER A 113 19.48 0.14 -4.55
N ARG A 114 18.64 -0.06 -5.56
CA ARG A 114 18.42 -1.35 -6.23
C ARG A 114 18.39 -1.13 -7.74
N SER A 115 19.55 -0.87 -8.33
CA SER A 115 19.71 -0.59 -9.76
C SER A 115 19.11 -1.66 -10.69
N ALA A 116 18.99 -2.90 -10.22
CA ALA A 116 18.37 -3.98 -10.97
C ALA A 116 16.84 -3.85 -11.15
N LEU A 117 16.18 -2.95 -10.41
CA LEU A 117 14.73 -2.78 -10.39
C LEU A 117 14.36 -1.33 -10.74
N PRO A 118 13.85 -1.05 -11.96
CA PRO A 118 13.63 0.32 -12.45
C PRO A 118 12.51 1.06 -11.71
N TYR A 119 11.65 0.34 -11.00
CA TYR A 119 10.55 0.90 -10.21
C TYR A 119 10.92 1.15 -8.74
N VAL A 120 12.18 0.91 -8.34
CA VAL A 120 12.66 1.22 -6.99
C VAL A 120 13.31 2.60 -7.01
N VAL A 121 12.71 3.54 -6.29
CA VAL A 121 13.23 4.90 -6.12
C VAL A 121 13.93 4.98 -4.77
N THR A 122 15.22 5.32 -4.79
CA THR A 122 15.98 5.53 -3.55
C THR A 122 15.57 6.87 -2.94
N MET A 123 15.04 6.83 -1.74
CA MET A 123 14.67 8.02 -0.97
C MET A 123 15.78 8.35 0.01
N LYS A 124 16.19 9.61 0.06
CA LYS A 124 17.06 10.11 1.11
C LYS A 124 16.27 10.15 2.41
N THR A 125 16.75 9.43 3.41
CA THR A 125 16.24 9.47 4.78
C THR A 125 16.74 10.75 5.45
N THR A 126 15.90 11.41 6.23
CA THR A 126 16.36 12.50 7.13
C THR A 126 17.02 11.89 8.37
N ASP A 127 17.85 12.66 9.08
CA ASP A 127 18.68 12.20 10.22
C ASP A 127 17.87 11.75 11.47
N ASN A 128 16.57 11.48 11.36
CA ASN A 128 15.72 11.05 12.46
C ASN A 128 15.61 9.50 12.50
N PRO A 129 16.15 8.84 13.54
CA PRO A 129 16.20 7.37 13.62
C PRO A 129 14.86 6.68 13.93
N GLN A 130 13.75 7.41 14.15
CA GLN A 130 12.47 6.85 14.61
C GLN A 130 11.27 7.07 13.67
N GLY A 131 11.44 7.76 12.53
CA GLY A 131 10.32 8.24 11.73
C GLY A 131 9.76 7.25 10.71
N GLU A 132 8.47 7.37 10.44
CA GLU A 132 7.85 6.92 9.19
C GLU A 132 8.32 7.82 8.04
N GLN A 133 9.63 7.84 7.78
CA GLN A 133 10.41 8.89 7.12
C GLN A 133 9.87 9.38 5.78
N CYS A 134 9.09 8.57 5.04
CA CYS A 134 8.49 8.99 3.79
C CYS A 134 7.16 9.74 3.98
N MET A 135 6.40 9.42 5.02
CA MET A 135 5.06 9.97 5.32
C MET A 135 5.09 11.18 6.25
N ASP A 136 6.21 11.40 6.94
CA ASP A 136 6.44 12.56 7.81
C ASP A 136 6.20 13.86 7.04
N LYS A 137 5.47 14.77 7.67
CA LYS A 137 5.18 16.11 7.14
C LYS A 137 6.13 17.13 7.73
N ASP A 138 6.57 18.07 6.90
CA ASP A 138 7.23 19.26 7.40
C ASP A 138 6.22 20.30 7.93
N TRP A 139 6.75 21.44 8.37
CA TRP A 139 5.98 22.60 8.80
C TRP A 139 4.96 23.11 7.74
N PHE A 140 5.21 22.87 6.44
CA PHE A 140 4.29 23.24 5.35
C PHE A 140 3.27 22.13 5.05
N GLY A 141 3.26 21.04 5.83
CA GLY A 141 2.39 19.89 5.62
C GLY A 141 2.82 19.00 4.46
N MET A 142 3.97 19.25 3.85
CA MET A 142 4.49 18.51 2.70
C MET A 142 5.22 17.26 3.18
N ARG A 143 4.87 16.11 2.60
CA ARG A 143 5.50 14.84 3.00
C ARG A 143 6.90 14.73 2.41
N THR A 144 7.80 14.06 3.12
CA THR A 144 9.17 13.81 2.63
C THR A 144 9.20 13.15 1.25
N PHE A 145 8.28 12.21 0.96
CA PHE A 145 8.24 11.59 -0.36
C PHE A 145 7.83 12.57 -1.47
N GLU A 146 6.92 13.49 -1.17
CA GLU A 146 6.41 14.49 -2.13
C GLU A 146 7.52 15.46 -2.57
N LYS A 147 8.54 15.67 -1.72
CA LYS A 147 9.72 16.49 -2.03
C LYS A 147 10.69 15.81 -2.99
N GLN A 148 10.70 14.47 -3.01
CA GLN A 148 11.70 13.66 -3.72
C GLN A 148 11.11 12.96 -4.94
N PHE A 149 9.79 12.82 -5.00
CA PHE A 149 9.08 12.12 -6.07
C PHE A 149 7.80 12.86 -6.44
N ASP A 150 7.75 13.37 -7.68
CA ASP A 150 6.57 14.03 -8.24
C ASP A 150 5.51 12.99 -8.64
N TYR A 151 4.77 12.51 -7.63
CA TYR A 151 3.74 11.50 -7.82
C TYR A 151 2.56 12.00 -8.67
N VAL A 152 2.38 13.33 -8.79
CA VAL A 152 1.32 13.93 -9.62
C VAL A 152 1.67 13.73 -11.09
N LYS A 153 2.88 14.13 -11.52
CA LYS A 153 3.37 13.86 -12.87
C LYS A 153 3.40 12.36 -13.18
N TRP A 154 3.88 11.56 -12.22
CA TRP A 154 3.93 10.11 -12.38
C TRP A 154 2.55 9.46 -12.60
N ILE A 155 1.51 9.89 -11.86
CA ILE A 155 0.13 9.39 -12.08
C ILE A 155 -0.41 9.84 -13.44
N ASN A 156 -0.02 11.03 -13.92
CA ASN A 156 -0.45 11.56 -15.21
C ASN A 156 0.36 11.04 -16.41
N GLY A 157 1.50 10.39 -16.17
CA GLY A 157 2.40 9.91 -17.23
C GLY A 157 3.24 11.02 -17.87
N GLU A 158 3.55 12.08 -17.12
CA GLU A 158 4.36 13.23 -17.51
C GLU A 158 5.83 13.11 -17.08
#